data_AF-A0A1V6U3B4-F1
#
_entry.id   AF-A0A1V6U3B4-F1
#
_cell.length_a   1.000
_cell.length_b   1.000
_cell.length_c   1.000
_cell.angle_alpha   90.00
_cell.angle_beta   90.00
_cell.angle_gamma   90.00
#
_symmetry.space_group_name_H-M   'P 1'
#
loop_
_entity.id
_entity.type
_entity.pdbx_description
1 polymer ?
#
loop_
_entity_poly.entity_id
_entity_poly.type
_entity_poly.pdbx_seq_one_letter_code
_entity_poly.pdbx_strand_id
1 'polypeptide(L)'
;MSQASTICDLPTEILLIIAHHLDAFSLIWLQRSCQLFRGTIPSPTHLELMEAETTRFGLQNDLYACRDCLRLRPRAKFADKMVKKKKAKLRDNATERWCVDCGLNPRPGTNRYAAGNIITILEEPYVICLECRIFREAALENGQPLAVCQVCRRFTRAIEERAEAERARRERARLRAEQAERRARRRETWGSASDSDEIIPPSPTWSEEDMEMVQAEAAMYMNSPGAGSD
;
A
#
# COMPACT_ATOMS: atom_id res chain seq x y z
N MET A 1 26.56 -56.01 -16.97
CA MET A 1 26.47 -54.54 -16.88
C MET A 1 25.71 -54.23 -15.61
N SER A 2 26.37 -53.74 -14.57
CA SER A 2 25.70 -53.44 -13.30
C SER A 2 24.84 -52.19 -13.48
N GLN A 3 23.51 -52.34 -13.45
CA GLN A 3 22.63 -51.19 -13.36
C GLN A 3 22.83 -50.52 -11.99
N ALA A 4 23.11 -49.23 -11.99
CA ALA A 4 23.16 -48.45 -10.76
C ALA A 4 21.72 -48.32 -10.24
N SER A 5 21.41 -48.97 -9.12
CA SER A 5 20.15 -48.77 -8.40
C SER A 5 20.07 -47.31 -7.95
N THR A 6 18.99 -46.64 -8.34
CA THR A 6 18.71 -45.27 -7.89
C THR A 6 17.86 -45.30 -6.63
N ILE A 7 17.84 -44.19 -5.88
CA ILE A 7 16.97 -44.05 -4.70
C ILE A 7 15.48 -44.20 -5.05
N CYS A 8 15.09 -43.94 -6.30
CA CYS A 8 13.72 -44.10 -6.78
C CYS A 8 13.29 -45.57 -6.91
N ASP A 9 14.24 -46.50 -6.97
CA ASP A 9 13.99 -47.94 -7.11
C ASP A 9 13.78 -48.63 -5.75
N LEU A 10 13.89 -47.88 -4.65
CA LEU A 10 13.68 -48.41 -3.31
C LEU A 10 12.18 -48.68 -3.03
N PRO A 11 11.86 -49.75 -2.28
CA PRO A 11 10.51 -49.98 -1.78
C PRO A 11 9.99 -48.78 -0.97
N THR A 12 8.67 -48.57 -1.00
CA THR A 12 8.02 -47.43 -0.34
C THR A 12 8.29 -47.41 1.17
N GLU A 13 8.36 -48.57 1.81
CA GLU A 13 8.66 -48.73 3.22
C GLU A 13 10.03 -48.16 3.57
N ILE A 14 11.04 -48.41 2.72
CA ILE A 14 12.40 -47.90 2.90
C ILE A 14 12.41 -46.37 2.71
N LEU A 15 11.68 -45.86 1.71
CA LEU A 15 11.55 -44.43 1.49
C LEU A 15 10.88 -43.71 2.69
N LEU A 16 9.89 -44.34 3.32
CA LEU A 16 9.24 -43.81 4.51
C LEU A 16 10.16 -43.83 5.73
N ILE A 17 10.98 -44.87 5.90
CA ILE A 17 11.99 -44.92 6.96
C ILE A 17 13.02 -43.81 6.76
N ILE A 18 13.53 -43.62 5.53
CA ILE A 18 14.45 -42.52 5.21
C ILE A 18 13.78 -41.19 5.57
N ALA A 19 12.56 -40.96 5.10
CA ALA A 19 11.80 -39.74 5.40
C ALA A 19 11.65 -39.47 6.90
N HIS A 20 11.40 -40.50 7.72
CA HIS A 20 11.25 -40.36 9.17
C HIS A 20 12.53 -39.86 9.87
N HIS A 21 13.69 -40.08 9.26
CA HIS A 21 14.98 -39.62 9.80
C HIS A 21 15.48 -38.30 9.20
N LEU A 22 14.73 -37.70 8.27
CA LEU A 22 15.08 -36.40 7.67
C LEU A 22 14.49 -35.24 8.47
N ASP A 23 15.24 -34.14 8.55
CA ASP A 23 14.70 -32.89 9.07
C ASP A 23 13.69 -32.27 8.10
N ALA A 24 12.89 -31.31 8.59
CA ALA A 24 11.84 -30.69 7.80
C ALA A 24 12.37 -30.06 6.49
N PHE A 25 13.57 -29.48 6.49
CA PHE A 25 14.15 -28.97 5.26
C PHE A 25 14.48 -30.09 4.28
N SER A 26 15.20 -31.13 4.70
CA SER A 26 15.52 -32.25 3.81
C SER A 26 14.26 -32.93 3.26
N LEU A 27 13.21 -33.07 4.07
CA LEU A 27 11.90 -33.55 3.62
C LEU A 27 11.30 -32.67 2.51
N ILE A 28 11.26 -31.35 2.71
CA ILE A 28 10.75 -30.40 1.73
C ILE A 28 11.56 -30.47 0.43
N TRP A 29 12.89 -30.55 0.54
CA TRP A 29 13.77 -30.63 -0.62
C TRP A 29 13.58 -31.94 -1.39
N LEU A 30 13.46 -33.06 -0.68
CA LEU A 30 13.21 -34.37 -1.27
C LEU A 30 11.84 -34.44 -1.97
N GLN A 31 10.80 -33.86 -1.38
CA GLN A 31 9.49 -33.74 -2.04
C GLN A 31 9.52 -32.85 -3.29
N ARG A 32 10.45 -31.89 -3.36
CA ARG A 32 10.61 -31.01 -4.54
C ARG A 32 11.47 -31.61 -5.64
N SER A 33 12.32 -32.58 -5.32
CA SER A 33 13.24 -33.16 -6.30
C SER A 33 12.54 -34.14 -7.25
N CYS A 34 11.52 -34.88 -6.78
CA CYS A 34 10.84 -35.90 -7.57
C CYS A 34 9.34 -35.98 -7.29
N GLN A 35 8.54 -36.23 -8.34
CA GLN A 35 7.09 -36.42 -8.22
C GLN A 35 6.73 -37.67 -7.40
N LEU A 36 7.54 -38.74 -7.47
CA LEU A 36 7.38 -39.94 -6.65
C LEU A 36 7.43 -39.58 -5.16
N PHE A 37 8.50 -38.91 -4.72
CA PHE A 37 8.66 -38.51 -3.32
C PHE A 37 7.55 -37.56 -2.87
N ARG A 38 7.08 -36.68 -3.74
CA ARG A 38 5.95 -35.80 -3.43
C ARG A 38 4.66 -36.58 -3.13
N GLY A 39 4.43 -37.72 -3.78
CA GLY A 39 3.25 -38.56 -3.55
C GLY A 39 3.41 -39.53 -2.37
N THR A 40 4.63 -40.02 -2.15
CA THR A 40 4.91 -41.07 -1.16
C THR A 40 5.29 -40.53 0.22
N ILE A 41 6.07 -39.45 0.27
CA ILE A 41 6.61 -38.91 1.53
C ILE A 41 5.58 -37.98 2.17
N PRO A 42 5.24 -38.17 3.46
CA PRO A 42 4.29 -37.30 4.14
C PRO A 42 4.79 -35.85 4.18
N SER A 43 3.89 -34.89 4.00
CA SER A 43 4.22 -33.48 4.20
C SER A 43 4.57 -33.22 5.67
N PRO A 44 5.59 -32.40 5.96
CA PRO A 44 5.97 -32.10 7.32
C PRO A 44 4.80 -31.48 8.09
N THR A 45 4.71 -31.84 9.37
CA THR A 45 3.67 -31.31 10.26
C THR A 45 3.91 -29.82 10.54
N HIS A 46 2.87 -29.12 11.00
CA HIS A 46 3.05 -27.71 11.35
C HIS A 46 4.08 -27.48 12.46
N LEU A 47 4.17 -28.42 13.42
CA LEU A 47 5.14 -28.36 14.51
C LEU A 47 6.57 -28.53 14.00
N GLU A 48 6.81 -29.51 13.14
CA GLU A 48 8.12 -29.72 12.49
C GLU A 48 8.55 -28.48 11.68
N LEU A 49 7.60 -27.83 10.99
CA LEU A 49 7.89 -26.57 10.29
C LEU A 49 8.24 -25.45 11.27
N MET A 50 7.58 -25.36 12.42
CA MET A 50 7.91 -24.35 13.44
C MET A 50 9.30 -24.60 14.06
N GLU A 51 9.66 -25.86 14.31
CA GLU A 51 11.01 -26.22 14.73
C GLU A 51 12.04 -25.82 13.67
N ALA A 52 11.73 -26.05 12.39
CA ALA A 52 12.58 -25.64 11.28
C ALA A 52 12.81 -24.11 11.23
N GLU A 53 11.84 -23.28 11.63
CA GLU A 53 12.02 -21.82 11.71
C GLU A 53 13.08 -21.37 12.72
N THR A 54 13.31 -22.17 13.78
CA THR A 54 14.22 -21.84 14.89
C THR A 54 15.64 -22.31 14.62
N THR A 55 15.83 -23.19 13.62
CA THR A 55 17.15 -23.58 13.15
C THR A 55 17.95 -22.37 12.63
N ARG A 56 19.28 -22.49 12.60
CA ARG A 56 20.16 -21.45 12.04
C ARG A 56 19.76 -21.05 10.61
N PHE A 57 19.38 -22.02 9.79
CA PHE A 57 18.95 -21.77 8.42
C PHE A 57 17.62 -20.99 8.36
N GLY A 58 16.64 -21.38 9.19
CA GLY A 58 15.35 -20.71 9.28
C GLY A 58 15.44 -19.27 9.80
N LEU A 59 16.34 -19.01 10.75
CA LEU A 59 16.63 -17.68 11.27
C LEU A 59 17.35 -16.81 10.23
N GLN A 60 18.40 -17.33 9.58
CA GLN A 60 19.19 -16.58 8.60
C GLN A 60 18.38 -16.17 7.36
N ASN A 61 17.41 -16.99 6.94
CA ASN A 61 16.55 -16.71 5.80
C ASN A 61 15.20 -16.06 6.19
N ASP A 62 15.03 -15.71 7.47
CA ASP A 62 13.80 -15.14 8.05
C ASP A 62 12.52 -15.87 7.60
N LEU A 63 12.53 -17.20 7.77
CA LEU A 63 11.44 -18.09 7.39
C LEU A 63 10.42 -18.24 8.52
N TYR A 64 9.16 -18.41 8.14
CA TYR A 64 8.03 -18.66 9.04
C TYR A 64 7.13 -19.76 8.45
N ALA A 65 6.59 -20.61 9.31
CA ALA A 65 5.65 -21.67 8.98
C ALA A 65 4.23 -21.09 8.88
N CYS A 66 3.52 -21.56 7.88
CA CYS A 66 2.11 -21.28 7.70
C CYS A 66 1.28 -22.51 8.07
N ARG A 67 0.34 -22.35 9.00
CA ARG A 67 -0.62 -23.38 9.42
C ARG A 67 -1.50 -23.87 8.28
N ASP A 68 -1.93 -22.95 7.42
CA ASP A 68 -2.94 -23.25 6.40
C ASP A 68 -2.36 -23.90 5.14
N CYS A 69 -1.11 -23.64 4.75
CA CYS A 69 -0.49 -24.31 3.59
C CYS A 69 0.63 -25.28 3.94
N LEU A 70 1.00 -25.43 5.21
CA LEU A 70 2.08 -26.32 5.68
C LEU A 70 3.39 -26.11 4.91
N ARG A 71 3.79 -24.84 4.76
CA ARG A 71 5.03 -24.45 4.09
C ARG A 71 5.77 -23.41 4.91
N LEU A 72 7.10 -23.48 4.88
CA LEU A 72 7.97 -22.38 5.24
C LEU A 72 7.95 -21.32 4.15
N ARG A 73 7.69 -20.07 4.53
CA ARG A 73 7.70 -18.93 3.62
C ARG A 73 8.56 -17.81 4.21
N PRO A 74 9.21 -16.99 3.37
CA PRO A 74 9.95 -15.84 3.85
C PRO A 74 9.01 -14.82 4.50
N ARG A 75 9.56 -13.99 5.38
CA ARG A 75 8.89 -12.90 6.08
C ARG A 75 7.96 -12.03 5.23
N ALA A 76 8.36 -11.72 4.00
CA ALA A 76 7.59 -10.92 3.05
C ALA A 76 6.24 -11.56 2.65
N LYS A 77 6.04 -12.84 2.95
CA LYS A 77 4.77 -13.56 2.70
C LYS A 77 3.84 -13.57 3.91
N PHE A 78 4.19 -12.87 4.99
CA PHE A 78 3.35 -12.73 6.18
C PHE A 78 3.07 -11.27 6.47
N ALA A 79 1.86 -11.00 6.94
CA ALA A 79 1.54 -9.69 7.49
C ALA A 79 2.32 -9.46 8.79
N ASP A 80 2.63 -8.21 9.09
CA ASP A 80 3.34 -7.79 10.29
C ASP A 80 2.64 -8.26 11.57
N LYS A 81 1.31 -8.23 11.58
CA LYS A 81 0.49 -8.74 12.70
C LYS A 81 0.66 -10.26 12.91
N MET A 82 1.12 -11.01 11.89
CA MET A 82 1.36 -12.45 11.97
C MET A 82 2.76 -12.80 12.44
N VAL A 83 3.69 -11.86 12.53
CA VAL A 83 5.09 -12.16 12.93
C VAL A 83 5.59 -11.28 14.07
N LYS A 84 4.83 -10.24 14.45
CA LYS A 84 5.13 -9.37 15.60
C LYS A 84 4.28 -9.80 16.82
N LYS A 85 4.64 -9.28 18.00
CA LYS A 85 3.91 -9.48 19.28
C LYS A 85 3.70 -10.97 19.62
N LYS A 86 2.48 -11.38 19.99
CA LYS A 86 2.12 -12.74 20.44
C LYS A 86 2.35 -13.83 19.38
N LYS A 87 2.45 -13.45 18.09
CA LYS A 87 2.66 -14.38 16.98
C LYS A 87 4.12 -14.42 16.50
N ALA A 88 5.03 -13.74 17.19
CA ALA A 88 6.45 -13.82 16.87
C ALA A 88 7.00 -15.25 17.06
N LYS A 89 8.20 -15.52 16.55
CA LYS A 89 8.89 -16.81 16.78
C LYS A 89 9.00 -17.07 18.29
N LEU A 90 8.82 -18.33 18.70
CA LEU A 90 8.91 -18.76 20.11
C LEU A 90 7.89 -18.08 21.04
N ARG A 91 6.73 -17.67 20.54
CA ARG A 91 5.61 -17.14 21.33
C ARG A 91 4.40 -18.05 21.23
N ASP A 92 3.52 -17.97 22.22
CA ASP A 92 2.39 -18.90 22.40
C ASP A 92 1.47 -18.98 21.16
N ASN A 93 1.22 -17.84 20.49
CA ASN A 93 0.34 -17.79 19.32
C ASN A 93 1.10 -17.92 17.98
N ALA A 94 2.36 -18.35 17.99
CA ALA A 94 3.11 -18.64 16.78
C ALA A 94 2.45 -19.74 15.93
N THR A 95 1.69 -20.63 16.57
CA THR A 95 0.93 -21.71 15.91
C THR A 95 -0.25 -21.20 15.07
N GLU A 96 -0.70 -19.96 15.31
CA GLU A 96 -1.86 -19.36 14.65
C GLU A 96 -1.48 -18.51 13.41
N ARG A 97 -0.25 -18.67 12.92
CA ARG A 97 0.26 -17.95 11.76
C ARG A 97 -0.24 -18.56 10.45
N TRP A 98 -0.55 -17.68 9.53
CA TRP A 98 -0.87 -18.03 8.16
C TRP A 98 -0.31 -16.97 7.21
N CYS A 99 0.11 -17.40 6.02
CA CYS A 99 0.70 -16.51 5.03
C CYS A 99 -0.38 -15.69 4.33
N VAL A 100 0.01 -14.56 3.73
CA VAL A 100 -0.90 -13.66 3.03
C VAL A 100 -1.72 -14.41 1.98
N ASP A 101 -1.09 -15.29 1.18
CA ASP A 101 -1.79 -16.10 0.17
C ASP A 101 -2.94 -16.93 0.76
N CYS A 102 -2.75 -17.53 1.95
CA CYS A 102 -3.78 -18.29 2.66
C CYS A 102 -4.83 -17.38 3.31
N GLY A 103 -4.45 -16.14 3.65
CA GLY A 103 -5.38 -15.12 4.11
C GLY A 103 -6.28 -14.57 3.02
N LEU A 104 -5.76 -14.48 1.79
CA LEU A 104 -6.49 -14.06 0.59
C LEU A 104 -7.39 -15.18 0.06
N ASN A 105 -6.93 -16.43 0.17
CA ASN A 105 -7.64 -17.62 -0.26
C ASN A 105 -7.86 -18.54 0.94
N PRO A 106 -8.77 -18.15 1.87
CA PRO A 106 -9.01 -18.95 3.06
C PRO A 106 -9.62 -20.30 2.69
N ARG A 107 -9.36 -21.31 3.53
CA ARG A 107 -10.02 -22.61 3.41
C ARG A 107 -11.53 -22.43 3.62
N PRO A 108 -12.38 -23.22 2.94
CA PRO A 108 -13.83 -23.17 3.15
C PRO A 108 -14.19 -23.25 4.64
N GLY A 109 -15.08 -22.38 5.09
CA GLY A 109 -15.48 -22.28 6.51
C GLY A 109 -14.57 -21.41 7.39
N THR A 110 -13.51 -20.81 6.84
CA THR A 110 -12.69 -19.82 7.57
C THR A 110 -12.82 -18.44 6.92
N ASN A 111 -12.94 -17.40 7.76
CA ASN A 111 -12.87 -16.01 7.32
C ASN A 111 -11.54 -15.40 7.74
N ARG A 112 -10.84 -14.76 6.79
CA ARG A 112 -9.52 -14.16 6.99
C ARG A 112 -9.53 -12.70 6.55
N TYR A 113 -8.85 -12.36 5.45
CA TYR A 113 -8.91 -11.01 4.92
C TYR A 113 -10.13 -10.84 4.02
N ALA A 114 -10.81 -9.70 4.15
CA ALA A 114 -11.93 -9.30 3.31
C ALA A 114 -11.58 -8.02 2.52
N ALA A 115 -12.43 -7.67 1.56
CA ALA A 115 -12.28 -6.41 0.84
C ALA A 115 -12.32 -5.22 1.81
N GLY A 116 -11.42 -4.27 1.61
CA GLY A 116 -11.19 -3.13 2.49
C GLY A 116 -10.20 -3.40 3.63
N ASN A 117 -9.82 -4.66 3.89
CA ASN A 117 -8.78 -4.94 4.88
C ASN A 117 -7.43 -4.36 4.44
N ILE A 118 -6.84 -3.56 5.33
CA ILE A 118 -5.47 -3.05 5.19
C ILE A 118 -4.52 -4.01 5.89
N ILE A 119 -3.51 -4.47 5.17
CA ILE A 119 -2.57 -5.52 5.53
C ILE A 119 -1.16 -4.94 5.41
N THR A 120 -0.49 -4.73 6.54
CA THR A 120 0.89 -4.24 6.55
C THR A 120 1.86 -5.41 6.36
N ILE A 121 2.78 -5.30 5.40
CA ILE A 121 3.82 -6.28 5.11
C ILE A 121 5.15 -5.54 5.01
N LEU A 122 6.10 -5.85 5.89
CA LEU A 122 7.39 -5.15 5.95
C LEU A 122 7.17 -3.63 6.07
N GLU A 123 6.21 -3.23 6.90
CA GLU A 123 5.86 -1.83 7.17
C GLU A 123 5.18 -1.09 6.00
N GLU A 124 5.09 -1.72 4.83
CA GLU A 124 4.34 -1.22 3.68
C GLU A 124 2.86 -1.64 3.75
N PRO A 125 1.90 -0.71 3.56
CA PRO A 125 0.49 -1.01 3.60
C PRO A 125 -0.02 -1.55 2.25
N TYR A 126 -0.61 -2.74 2.29
CA TYR A 126 -1.35 -3.34 1.18
C TYR A 126 -2.84 -3.37 1.52
N VAL A 127 -3.69 -3.50 0.51
CA VAL A 127 -5.14 -3.56 0.67
C VAL A 127 -5.76 -4.52 -0.32
N ILE A 128 -6.81 -5.21 0.10
CA ILE A 128 -7.76 -5.83 -0.83
C ILE A 128 -8.73 -4.74 -1.25
N CYS A 129 -8.48 -4.13 -2.41
CA CYS A 129 -9.19 -2.91 -2.80
C CYS A 129 -10.72 -3.08 -2.81
N LEU A 130 -11.46 -2.14 -2.23
CA LEU A 130 -12.94 -2.18 -2.25
C LEU A 130 -13.54 -2.10 -3.67
N GLU A 131 -12.88 -1.38 -4.57
CA GLU A 131 -13.34 -1.15 -5.94
C GLU A 131 -13.00 -2.34 -6.86
N CYS A 132 -11.71 -2.62 -7.07
CA CYS A 132 -11.29 -3.66 -8.01
C CYS A 132 -11.16 -5.07 -7.40
N ARG A 133 -11.26 -5.20 -6.08
CA ARG A 133 -11.11 -6.49 -5.33
C ARG A 133 -9.76 -7.18 -5.48
N ILE A 134 -8.77 -6.50 -6.06
CA ILE A 134 -7.40 -7.01 -6.21
C ILE A 134 -6.55 -6.59 -5.01
N PHE A 135 -5.71 -7.51 -4.53
CA PHE A 135 -4.70 -7.24 -3.51
C PHE A 135 -3.52 -6.46 -4.11
N ARG A 136 -3.31 -5.22 -3.67
CA ARG A 136 -2.25 -4.31 -4.15
C ARG A 136 -1.81 -3.37 -3.03
N GLU A 137 -0.78 -2.56 -3.29
CA GLU A 137 -0.41 -1.45 -2.41
C GLU A 137 -1.59 -0.50 -2.16
N ALA A 138 -1.77 -0.14 -0.89
CA ALA A 138 -2.82 0.78 -0.47
C ALA A 138 -2.50 2.20 -0.94
N ALA A 139 -3.53 2.94 -1.35
CA ALA A 139 -3.37 4.37 -1.55
C ALA A 139 -3.10 5.06 -0.21
N LEU A 140 -2.23 6.07 -0.21
CA LEU A 140 -1.97 6.90 0.96
C LEU A 140 -2.58 8.28 0.75
N GLU A 141 -3.28 8.78 1.76
CA GLU A 141 -3.82 10.14 1.79
C GLU A 141 -3.51 10.74 3.16
N ASN A 142 -2.79 11.87 3.18
CA ASN A 142 -2.29 12.50 4.40
C ASN A 142 -1.51 11.54 5.31
N GLY A 143 -0.74 10.62 4.71
CA GLY A 143 0.04 9.60 5.43
C GLY A 143 -0.78 8.42 5.97
N GLN A 144 -2.11 8.39 5.79
CA GLN A 144 -2.95 7.28 6.20
C GLN A 144 -3.30 6.36 5.02
N PRO A 145 -3.24 5.02 5.21
CA PRO A 145 -3.64 4.08 4.18
C PRO A 145 -5.16 4.02 4.03
N LEU A 146 -5.61 4.04 2.78
CA LEU A 146 -7.03 3.94 2.42
C LEU A 146 -7.43 2.49 2.13
N ALA A 147 -8.73 2.23 2.18
CA ALA A 147 -9.35 0.95 1.82
C ALA A 147 -9.40 0.70 0.29
N VAL A 148 -8.65 1.47 -0.50
CA VAL A 148 -8.57 1.38 -1.96
C VAL A 148 -7.10 1.32 -2.40
N CYS A 149 -6.84 0.63 -3.51
CA CYS A 149 -5.47 0.54 -4.03
C CYS A 149 -5.03 1.85 -4.68
N GLN A 150 -3.72 2.03 -4.79
CA GLN A 150 -3.12 3.22 -5.40
C GLN A 150 -3.64 3.52 -6.82
N VAL A 151 -3.87 2.47 -7.63
CA VAL A 151 -4.37 2.59 -9.01
C VAL A 151 -5.79 3.16 -9.04
N CYS A 152 -6.70 2.55 -8.26
CA CYS A 152 -8.08 3.00 -8.12
C CYS A 152 -8.15 4.44 -7.61
N ARG A 153 -7.39 4.80 -6.56
CA ARG A 153 -7.40 6.16 -6.02
C ARG A 153 -6.91 7.19 -7.04
N ARG A 154 -5.87 6.89 -7.83
CA ARG A 154 -5.40 7.78 -8.90
C ARG A 154 -6.49 8.05 -9.94
N PHE A 155 -7.24 7.00 -10.32
CA PHE A 155 -8.36 7.15 -11.24
C PHE A 155 -9.47 8.02 -10.66
N THR A 156 -9.88 7.77 -9.41
CA THR A 156 -10.92 8.55 -8.73
C THR A 156 -10.51 10.02 -8.56
N ARG A 157 -9.25 10.30 -8.17
CA ARG A 157 -8.73 11.68 -8.08
C ARG A 157 -8.79 12.42 -9.41
N ALA A 158 -8.40 11.76 -10.51
CA ALA A 158 -8.48 12.38 -11.84
C ALA A 158 -9.91 12.74 -12.24
N ILE A 159 -10.92 11.99 -11.77
CA ILE A 159 -12.33 12.32 -11.97
C ILE A 159 -12.73 13.52 -11.09
N GLU A 160 -12.36 13.50 -9.81
CA GLU A 160 -12.62 14.58 -8.85
C GLU A 160 -12.05 15.92 -9.36
N GLU A 161 -10.79 15.94 -9.80
CA GLU A 161 -10.11 17.13 -10.34
C GLU A 161 -10.80 17.69 -11.59
N ARG A 162 -11.24 16.81 -12.51
CA ARG A 162 -11.99 17.25 -13.71
C ARG A 162 -13.33 17.87 -13.33
N ALA A 163 -14.05 17.24 -12.39
CA ALA A 163 -15.33 17.75 -11.91
C ALA A 163 -15.16 19.09 -11.17
N GLU A 164 -14.07 19.26 -10.41
CA GLU A 164 -13.72 20.54 -9.77
C GLU A 164 -13.38 21.63 -10.78
N ALA A 165 -12.55 21.32 -11.78
CA ALA A 165 -12.22 22.26 -12.85
C ALA A 165 -13.48 22.71 -13.62
N GLU A 166 -14.41 21.79 -13.87
CA GLU A 166 -15.69 22.12 -14.51
C GLU A 166 -16.56 23.01 -13.61
N ARG A 167 -16.67 22.71 -12.31
CA ARG A 167 -17.37 23.55 -11.34
C ARG A 167 -16.78 24.97 -11.29
N ALA A 168 -15.46 25.08 -11.21
CA ALA A 168 -14.76 26.37 -11.20
C ALA A 168 -14.98 27.16 -12.51
N ARG A 169 -15.00 26.47 -13.66
CA ARG A 169 -15.29 27.11 -14.96
C ARG A 169 -16.70 27.67 -15.01
N ARG A 170 -17.70 26.91 -14.54
CA ARG A 170 -19.11 27.35 -14.48
C ARG A 170 -19.27 28.55 -13.56
N GLU A 171 -18.62 28.53 -12.40
CA GLU A 171 -18.67 29.64 -11.45
C GLU A 171 -18.03 30.91 -12.02
N ARG A 172 -16.85 30.80 -12.65
CA ARG A 172 -16.21 31.94 -13.33
C ARG A 172 -17.07 32.50 -14.45
N ALA A 173 -17.76 31.65 -15.21
CA ALA A 173 -18.69 32.09 -16.24
C ALA A 173 -19.91 32.83 -15.65
N ARG A 174 -20.46 32.34 -14.53
CA ARG A 174 -21.54 33.00 -13.79
C ARG A 174 -21.14 34.40 -13.32
N LEU A 175 -19.98 34.51 -12.66
CA LEU A 175 -19.46 35.79 -12.17
C LEU A 175 -19.22 36.80 -13.30
N ARG A 176 -18.69 36.34 -14.44
CA ARG A 176 -18.51 37.20 -15.63
C ARG A 176 -19.84 37.67 -16.22
N ALA A 177 -20.84 36.79 -16.30
CA ALA A 177 -22.17 37.15 -16.77
C ALA A 177 -22.83 38.19 -15.86
N GLU A 178 -22.76 38.00 -14.54
CA GLU A 178 -23.30 38.95 -13.56
C GLU A 178 -22.58 40.31 -13.66
N GLN A 179 -21.25 40.31 -13.77
CA GLN A 179 -20.49 41.55 -13.94
C GLN A 179 -20.84 42.26 -15.25
N ALA A 180 -21.05 41.52 -16.35
CA ALA A 180 -21.50 42.06 -17.63
C ALA A 180 -22.90 42.67 -17.53
N GLU A 181 -23.83 42.02 -16.82
CA GLU A 181 -25.19 42.52 -16.58
C GLU A 181 -25.15 43.81 -15.74
N ARG A 182 -24.35 43.85 -14.66
CA ARG A 182 -24.14 45.07 -13.86
C ARG A 182 -23.57 46.22 -14.69
N ARG A 183 -22.71 45.92 -15.68
CA ARG A 183 -22.19 46.93 -16.62
C ARG A 183 -23.27 47.39 -17.60
N ALA A 184 -24.10 46.48 -18.13
CA ALA A 184 -25.20 46.81 -19.03
C ALA A 184 -26.24 47.71 -18.34
N ARG A 185 -26.69 47.36 -17.13
CA ARG A 185 -27.63 48.18 -16.35
C ARG A 185 -27.10 49.59 -16.06
N ARG A 186 -25.79 49.72 -15.78
CA ARG A 186 -25.15 51.04 -15.61
C ARG A 186 -25.21 51.89 -16.88
N ARG A 187 -24.97 51.29 -18.06
CA ARG A 187 -25.10 51.98 -19.36
C ARG A 187 -26.54 52.43 -19.63
N GLU A 188 -27.52 51.62 -19.26
CA GLU A 188 -28.95 51.97 -19.41
C GLU A 188 -29.36 53.11 -18.48
N THR A 189 -28.89 53.11 -17.23
CA THR A 189 -29.33 54.08 -16.21
C THR A 189 -28.72 55.47 -16.39
N TRP A 190 -27.43 55.54 -16.73
CA TRP A 190 -26.69 56.81 -16.81
C TRP A 190 -26.53 57.33 -18.24
N GLY A 191 -27.13 56.64 -19.22
CA GLY A 191 -26.98 56.95 -20.63
C GLY A 191 -25.55 56.75 -21.12
N SER A 192 -25.39 56.69 -22.44
CA SER A 192 -24.07 56.78 -23.06
C SER A 192 -23.54 58.20 -22.86
N ALA A 193 -23.03 58.52 -21.67
CA ALA A 193 -22.15 59.67 -21.52
C ALA A 193 -21.00 59.40 -22.49
N SER A 194 -20.98 60.19 -23.55
CA SER A 194 -19.94 60.23 -24.57
C SER A 194 -18.58 59.98 -23.92
N ASP A 195 -17.81 59.03 -24.48
CA ASP A 195 -16.36 58.98 -24.32
C ASP A 195 -15.80 60.32 -24.84
N SER A 196 -15.89 61.39 -24.05
CA SER A 196 -14.91 62.45 -24.10
C SER A 196 -13.82 62.01 -23.14
N ASP A 197 -12.69 61.61 -23.71
CA ASP A 197 -11.44 61.31 -23.04
C ASP A 197 -11.06 62.42 -22.04
N GLU A 198 -11.56 62.34 -20.80
CA GLU A 198 -10.86 62.86 -19.64
C GLU A 198 -10.41 61.69 -18.79
N ILE A 199 -9.25 61.22 -19.23
CA ILE A 199 -8.30 60.34 -18.58
C ILE A 199 -8.14 60.78 -17.12
N ILE A 200 -8.79 60.07 -16.21
CA ILE A 200 -8.17 59.71 -14.94
C ILE A 200 -8.42 58.21 -14.75
N PRO A 201 -7.47 57.34 -15.11
CA PRO A 201 -7.53 55.97 -14.61
C PRO A 201 -7.54 56.07 -13.08
N PRO A 202 -8.47 55.43 -12.35
CA PRO A 202 -8.23 55.22 -10.94
C PRO A 202 -6.90 54.49 -10.87
N SER A 203 -5.91 55.14 -10.24
CA SER A 203 -4.59 54.59 -10.01
C SER A 203 -4.72 53.13 -9.61
N PRO A 204 -3.84 52.24 -10.10
CA PRO A 204 -3.86 50.86 -9.67
C PRO A 204 -3.74 50.88 -8.16
N THR A 205 -4.85 50.62 -7.46
CA THR A 205 -4.78 50.17 -6.09
C THR A 205 -4.12 48.82 -6.21
N TRP A 206 -2.78 48.85 -6.15
CA TRP A 206 -1.85 47.82 -5.74
C TRP A 206 -2.59 46.51 -5.51
N SER A 207 -2.40 45.56 -6.42
CA SER A 207 -3.01 44.26 -6.32
C SER A 207 -2.73 43.67 -4.93
N GLU A 208 -3.64 42.86 -4.36
CA GLU A 208 -3.39 42.21 -3.06
C GLU A 208 -2.05 41.44 -3.05
N GLU A 209 -1.62 40.95 -4.22
CA GLU A 209 -0.32 40.31 -4.45
C GLU A 209 0.87 41.29 -4.28
N ASP A 210 0.74 42.56 -4.69
CA ASP A 210 1.78 43.59 -4.47
C ASP A 210 1.83 44.02 -2.99
N MET A 211 0.68 44.07 -2.30
CA MET A 211 0.66 44.35 -0.85
C MET A 211 1.28 43.21 -0.04
N GLU A 212 1.04 41.95 -0.41
CA GLU A 212 1.70 40.81 0.23
C GLU A 212 3.21 40.80 -0.03
N MET A 213 3.66 41.18 -1.23
CA MET A 213 5.08 41.27 -1.56
C MET A 213 5.78 42.36 -0.71
N VAL A 214 5.17 43.54 -0.59
CA VAL A 214 5.70 44.64 0.22
C VAL A 214 5.69 44.29 1.72
N GLN A 215 4.66 43.60 2.21
CA GLN A 215 4.61 43.15 3.60
C GLN A 215 5.64 42.05 3.90
N ALA A 216 5.87 41.13 2.96
CA ALA A 216 6.89 40.09 3.10
C ALA A 216 8.32 40.67 3.09
N GLU A 217 8.59 41.66 2.24
CA GLU A 217 9.87 42.36 2.19
C GLU A 217 10.13 43.15 3.48
N ALA A 218 9.12 43.86 4.01
CA ALA A 218 9.20 44.55 5.29
C ALA A 218 9.46 43.59 6.48
N ALA A 219 8.85 42.40 6.47
CA ALA A 219 9.06 41.38 7.50
C ALA A 219 10.48 40.77 7.47
N MET A 220 11.10 40.67 6.28
CA MET A 220 12.50 40.24 6.14
C MET A 220 13.50 41.27 6.70
N TYR A 221 13.23 42.56 6.48
CA TYR A 221 14.13 43.62 6.93
C TYR A 221 14.09 43.85 8.44
N MET A 222 12.93 43.63 9.08
CA MET A 222 12.74 43.84 10.53
C MET A 222 13.17 42.65 11.39
N ASN A 223 13.31 41.45 10.82
CA ASN A 223 13.74 40.24 11.54
C ASN A 223 15.20 39.84 11.30
N SER A 224 16.00 40.69 10.65
CA SER A 224 17.44 40.46 10.52
C SER A 224 18.09 40.65 11.90
N PRO A 225 18.75 39.62 12.47
CA PRO A 225 19.44 39.76 13.76
C PRO A 225 20.53 40.82 13.61
N GLY A 226 20.45 41.88 14.42
CA GLY A 226 21.46 42.92 14.43
C GLY A 226 22.84 42.31 14.66
N ALA A 227 23.75 42.53 13.71
CA ALA A 227 25.15 42.15 13.87
C ALA A 227 25.76 43.06 14.95
N GLY A 228 25.82 42.57 16.18
CA GLY A 228 26.55 43.24 17.25
C GLY A 228 25.95 43.06 18.63
N SER A 229 26.35 41.98 19.30
CA SER A 229 26.67 42.02 20.73
C SER A 229 27.59 40.86 21.04
N ASP A 230 28.82 41.22 21.39
CA ASP A 230 29.89 40.37 21.95
C ASP A 230 29.45 39.53 23.15
#